data_AF-A0A3P1SUF8-F1
#
_entry.id   AF-A0A3P1SUF8-F1
#
_cell.length_a   1.000
_cell.length_b   1.000
_cell.length_c   1.000
_cell.angle_alpha   90.00
_cell.angle_beta   90.00
_cell.angle_gamma   90.00
#
_symmetry.space_group_name_H-M   'P 1'
#
loop_
_entity.id
_entity.type
_entity.pdbx_description
1 polymer ?
#
loop_
_entity_poly.entity_id
_entity_poly.type
_entity_poly.pdbx_seq_one_letter_code
_entity_poly.pdbx_strand_id
1 'polypeptide(L)'
;MPLKRTLLPAVLQLMFVIALALSLYAAACQRAGLVVDITELFNWAGSALLVSTAVLSLLIFSLIKNRTALTGKILGRVLMISSLSAFAVLLVQHFGSDYLQLSLFEVATLLLIAALFSLEYAVLQEGRCKLAAASAELFKKMRPAIFIFLFGIDLSMAFIPLHMEALPQAFAGISPELLIGLPISVEFLCVGIAILWCGVWLDRCGWQQPFYVGLVLTGIGSLYSWLAPDAVQFILSRGVLGLGYGLTLLAAQGYVIRHTDSGNKARGLAHLFAGLYSGSICGAATGAVLAEQFGYGPVFLLGSIIIFSVVIYGFWVLREHKDESENEFKKPQLKAAATYGNTDQKDVGVLAFICNKKVLAATLFSSMPAAIAVVGFLNYFSPVYLNRAGVGDAAIGQILMLFGVILALLGPPIGRFADRCSSKRLPIILGSLLGGSAFILFSLVDGVMAITLAILLLGLSNCLVLSSQSAFVLKQDVTHQFGEGKSMGVFRSSSRIGQMLGPIIFAVIITATDIESAVVVFGSLYLVAALIFTVMTRTDIKQLTQKEAN
;
A
#
# COMPACT_ATOMS: atom_id res chain seq x y z
N MET A 1 -7.76 38.87 -8.86
CA MET A 1 -8.52 37.76 -9.46
C MET A 1 -7.95 36.33 -9.31
N PRO A 2 -6.68 36.04 -8.95
CA PRO A 2 -6.20 34.64 -8.78
C PRO A 2 -6.65 33.97 -7.46
N LEU A 3 -7.09 34.74 -6.47
CA LEU A 3 -7.53 34.22 -5.16
C LEU A 3 -8.89 33.48 -5.21
N LYS A 4 -9.85 33.97 -6.00
CA LYS A 4 -11.19 33.34 -6.13
C LYS A 4 -11.15 31.97 -6.82
N ARG A 5 -10.27 31.78 -7.81
CA ARG A 5 -10.11 30.49 -8.53
C ARG A 5 -9.43 29.41 -7.69
N THR A 6 -8.67 29.78 -6.66
CA THR A 6 -7.94 28.85 -5.77
C THR A 6 -8.70 28.51 -4.49
N LEU A 7 -9.61 29.38 -4.04
CA LEU A 7 -10.42 29.16 -2.83
C LEU A 7 -11.63 28.24 -3.04
N LEU A 8 -12.27 28.28 -4.21
CA LEU A 8 -13.46 27.45 -4.48
C LEU A 8 -13.18 25.93 -4.38
N PRO A 9 -12.08 25.38 -4.94
CA PRO A 9 -11.73 23.97 -4.77
C PRO A 9 -11.43 23.62 -3.31
N ALA A 10 -10.82 24.53 -2.57
CA ALA A 10 -10.48 24.34 -1.16
C ALA A 10 -11.73 24.22 -0.27
N VAL A 11 -12.75 25.04 -0.52
CA VAL A 11 -14.04 24.97 0.17
C VAL A 11 -14.77 23.66 -0.17
N LEU A 12 -14.75 23.27 -1.45
CA LEU A 12 -15.37 22.01 -1.90
C LEU A 12 -14.70 20.78 -1.29
N GLN A 13 -13.38 20.80 -1.14
CA GLN A 13 -12.63 19.77 -0.42
C GLN A 13 -13.10 19.66 1.03
N LEU A 14 -13.15 20.79 1.73
CA LEU A 14 -13.51 20.83 3.15
C LEU A 14 -14.93 20.29 3.36
N MET A 15 -15.87 20.67 2.50
CA MET A 15 -17.24 20.14 2.52
C MET A 15 -17.28 18.63 2.27
N PHE A 16 -16.53 18.12 1.29
CA PHE A 16 -16.48 16.69 1.00
C PHE A 16 -15.89 15.87 2.16
N VAL A 17 -14.78 16.35 2.75
CA VAL A 17 -14.12 15.67 3.88
C VAL A 17 -15.03 15.64 5.10
N ILE A 18 -15.73 16.75 5.40
CA ILE A 18 -16.68 16.82 6.51
C ILE A 18 -17.87 15.90 6.26
N ALA A 19 -18.43 15.90 5.04
CA ALA A 19 -19.52 15.00 4.68
C ALA A 19 -19.12 13.52 4.79
N LEU A 20 -17.92 13.15 4.33
CA LEU A 20 -17.38 11.79 4.46
C LEU A 20 -17.16 11.40 5.92
N ALA A 21 -16.60 12.30 6.74
CA ALA A 21 -16.39 12.04 8.16
C ALA A 21 -17.71 11.82 8.92
N LEU A 22 -18.75 12.61 8.59
CA LEU A 22 -20.07 12.49 9.18
C LEU A 22 -20.81 11.24 8.73
N SER A 23 -20.71 10.86 7.44
CA SER A 23 -21.34 9.63 6.96
C SER A 23 -20.72 8.39 7.60
N LEU A 24 -19.39 8.39 7.75
CA LEU A 24 -18.65 7.35 8.48
C LEU A 24 -19.04 7.31 9.96
N TYR A 25 -19.21 8.47 10.61
CA TYR A 25 -19.63 8.54 12.00
C TYR A 25 -21.08 8.06 12.21
N ALA A 26 -22.00 8.49 11.35
CA ALA A 26 -23.40 8.04 11.37
C ALA A 26 -23.50 6.52 11.17
N ALA A 27 -22.74 5.96 10.23
CA ALA A 27 -22.65 4.52 10.01
C ALA A 27 -22.16 3.77 11.26
N ALA A 28 -21.19 4.35 11.98
CA ALA A 28 -20.66 3.76 13.21
C ALA A 28 -21.65 3.87 14.39
N CYS A 29 -22.40 4.95 14.51
CA CYS A 29 -23.47 5.06 15.51
C CYS A 29 -24.63 4.09 15.25
N GLN A 30 -25.03 3.94 13.98
CA GLN A 30 -26.06 2.97 13.59
C GLN A 30 -25.63 1.54 13.93
N ARG A 31 -24.33 1.22 13.76
CA ARG A 31 -23.75 -0.06 14.15
C ARG A 31 -23.83 -0.31 15.66
N ALA A 32 -23.59 0.73 16.47
CA ALA A 32 -23.70 0.64 17.92
C ALA A 32 -25.16 0.56 18.43
N GLY A 33 -26.15 0.54 17.53
CA GLY A 33 -27.58 0.54 17.89
C GLY A 33 -28.06 1.88 18.46
N LEU A 34 -27.27 2.95 18.27
CA LEU A 34 -27.57 4.29 18.74
C LEU A 34 -28.39 5.02 17.68
N VAL A 35 -29.61 5.44 18.04
CA VAL A 35 -30.43 6.31 17.20
C VAL A 35 -29.89 7.73 17.34
N VAL A 36 -29.05 8.15 16.40
CA VAL A 36 -28.56 9.53 16.36
C VAL A 36 -29.60 10.38 15.65
N ASP A 37 -30.05 11.43 16.33
CA ASP A 37 -31.01 12.37 15.76
C ASP A 37 -30.33 13.17 14.62
N ILE A 38 -31.00 13.28 13.47
CA ILE A 38 -30.43 13.93 12.27
C ILE A 38 -30.06 15.40 12.57
N THR A 39 -30.80 16.03 13.47
CA THR A 39 -30.60 17.40 13.96
C THR A 39 -29.28 17.55 14.74
N GLU A 40 -28.90 16.57 15.58
CA GLU A 40 -27.61 16.57 16.27
C GLU A 40 -26.45 16.43 15.28
N LEU A 41 -26.60 15.53 14.30
CA LEU A 41 -25.60 15.32 13.26
C LEU A 41 -25.36 16.59 12.43
N PHE A 42 -26.43 17.34 12.12
CA PHE A 42 -26.35 18.65 11.46
C PHE A 42 -25.69 19.72 12.34
N ASN A 43 -25.93 19.71 13.66
CA ASN A 43 -25.29 20.65 14.59
C ASN A 43 -23.79 20.38 14.73
N TRP A 44 -23.39 19.11 14.76
CA TRP A 44 -21.98 18.71 14.75
C TRP A 44 -21.31 19.06 13.43
N ALA A 45 -22.00 18.86 12.30
CA ALA A 45 -21.55 19.30 10.99
C ALA A 45 -21.33 20.81 10.95
N GLY A 46 -22.30 21.60 11.43
CA GLY A 46 -22.25 23.06 11.43
C GLY A 46 -21.09 23.60 12.27
N SER A 47 -20.89 23.06 13.46
CA SER A 47 -19.81 23.45 14.37
C SER A 47 -18.41 23.06 13.85
N ALA A 48 -18.25 21.84 13.31
CA ALA A 48 -17.01 21.44 12.65
C ALA A 48 -16.68 22.32 11.44
N LEU A 49 -17.69 22.70 10.65
CA LEU A 49 -17.53 23.58 9.48
C LEU A 49 -17.20 25.02 9.90
N LEU A 50 -17.84 25.55 10.94
CA LEU A 50 -17.57 26.89 11.48
C LEU A 50 -16.13 27.01 12.03
N VAL A 51 -15.68 26.06 12.84
CA VAL A 51 -14.31 26.08 13.39
C VAL A 51 -13.29 25.93 12.26
N SER A 52 -13.52 25.04 11.31
CA SER A 52 -12.59 24.81 10.20
C SER A 52 -12.50 26.01 9.25
N THR A 53 -13.63 26.69 8.99
CA THR A 53 -13.66 27.93 8.20
C THR A 53 -13.04 29.11 8.96
N ALA A 54 -13.21 29.19 10.28
CA ALA A 54 -12.51 30.17 11.13
C ALA A 54 -10.98 29.97 11.12
N VAL A 55 -10.51 28.73 11.24
CA VAL A 55 -9.08 28.39 11.14
C VAL A 55 -8.54 28.70 9.73
N LEU A 56 -9.29 28.33 8.68
CA LEU A 56 -8.92 28.63 7.30
C LEU A 56 -8.79 30.15 7.06
N SER A 57 -9.77 30.93 7.54
CA SER A 57 -9.78 32.39 7.39
C SER A 57 -8.68 33.08 8.19
N LEU A 58 -8.36 32.63 9.41
CA LEU A 58 -7.21 33.12 10.19
C LEU A 58 -5.88 32.81 9.50
N LEU A 59 -5.72 31.61 8.93
CA LEU A 59 -4.52 31.23 8.19
C LEU A 59 -4.36 32.05 6.90
N ILE A 60 -5.44 32.23 6.14
CA ILE A 60 -5.45 33.08 4.94
C ILE A 60 -5.13 34.53 5.32
N PHE A 61 -5.73 35.05 6.39
CA PHE A 61 -5.45 36.40 6.89
C PHE A 61 -3.99 36.58 7.30
N SER A 62 -3.41 35.59 8.00
CA SER A 62 -1.98 35.58 8.37
C SER A 62 -1.06 35.57 7.14
N LEU A 63 -1.41 34.78 6.12
CA LEU A 63 -0.66 34.72 4.86
C LEU A 63 -0.73 36.04 4.08
N ILE A 64 -1.89 36.70 4.07
CA ILE A 64 -2.08 38.03 3.46
C ILE A 64 -1.27 39.08 4.24
N LYS A 65 -1.33 39.05 5.57
CA LYS A 65 -0.58 39.97 6.46
C LYS A 65 0.94 39.84 6.26
N ASN A 66 1.45 38.61 6.10
CA ASN A 66 2.87 38.35 5.88
C ASN A 66 3.33 38.51 4.42
N ARG A 67 2.46 38.95 3.49
CA ARG A 67 2.74 39.05 2.03
C ARG A 67 3.36 37.78 1.42
N THR A 68 3.10 36.62 2.00
CA THR A 68 3.58 35.34 1.47
C THR A 68 2.72 34.92 0.28
N ALA A 69 3.33 34.68 -0.88
CA ALA A 69 2.60 34.19 -2.05
C ALA A 69 1.95 32.83 -1.74
N LEU A 70 0.64 32.69 -2.04
CA LEU A 70 -0.10 31.44 -1.91
C LEU A 70 0.45 30.41 -2.92
N THR A 71 1.48 29.68 -2.52
CA THR A 71 1.99 28.53 -3.28
C THR A 71 1.14 27.30 -2.99
N GLY A 72 1.01 26.38 -3.96
CA GLY A 72 0.24 25.14 -3.78
C GLY A 72 0.64 24.32 -2.54
N LYS A 73 1.92 24.38 -2.13
CA LYS A 73 2.39 23.76 -0.88
C LYS A 73 1.78 24.38 0.38
N ILE A 74 1.64 25.71 0.40
CA ILE A 74 1.03 26.44 1.52
C ILE A 74 -0.48 26.16 1.54
N LEU A 75 -1.13 26.16 0.37
CA LEU A 75 -2.55 25.80 0.24
C LEU A 75 -2.82 24.38 0.74
N GLY A 76 -2.02 23.39 0.34
CA GLY A 76 -2.13 22.01 0.83
C GLY A 76 -1.91 21.87 2.34
N ARG A 77 -0.99 22.63 2.92
CA ARG A 77 -0.79 22.67 4.39
C ARG A 77 -1.98 23.31 5.11
N VAL A 78 -2.52 24.41 4.58
CA VAL A 78 -3.69 25.10 5.14
C VAL A 78 -4.91 24.18 5.11
N LEU A 79 -5.12 23.45 4.01
CA LEU A 79 -6.19 22.47 3.85
C LEU A 79 -6.07 21.28 4.82
N MET A 80 -4.84 20.79 5.01
CA MET A 80 -4.57 19.77 6.02
C MET A 80 -4.90 20.27 7.43
N ILE A 81 -4.46 21.48 7.79
CA ILE A 81 -4.71 22.05 9.12
C ILE A 81 -6.20 22.28 9.35
N SER A 82 -6.94 22.78 8.36
CA SER A 82 -8.40 22.97 8.49
C SER A 82 -9.15 21.63 8.61
N SER A 83 -8.69 20.59 7.92
CA SER A 83 -9.25 19.24 8.06
C SER A 83 -8.96 18.66 9.45
N LEU A 84 -7.72 18.79 9.93
CA LEU A 84 -7.32 18.39 11.29
C LEU A 84 -8.10 19.12 12.38
N SER A 85 -8.40 20.41 12.20
CA SER A 85 -9.26 21.13 13.14
C SER A 85 -10.71 20.65 13.13
N ALA A 86 -11.25 20.28 11.97
CA ALA A 86 -12.59 19.66 11.88
C ALA A 86 -12.65 18.38 12.70
N PHE A 87 -11.63 17.54 12.57
CA PHE A 87 -11.51 16.27 13.29
C PHE A 87 -11.36 16.46 14.80
N ALA A 88 -10.57 17.44 15.24
CA ALA A 88 -10.45 17.76 16.66
C ALA A 88 -11.79 18.16 17.28
N VAL A 89 -12.61 18.92 16.55
CA VAL A 89 -13.95 19.31 17.01
C VAL A 89 -14.88 18.11 17.11
N LEU A 90 -14.90 17.24 16.09
CA LEU A 90 -15.69 16.01 16.11
C LEU A 90 -15.29 15.08 17.28
N LEU A 91 -13.99 14.98 17.59
CA LEU A 91 -13.50 14.25 18.77
C LEU A 91 -14.02 14.85 20.07
N VAL A 92 -13.87 16.16 20.26
CA VAL A 92 -14.33 16.84 21.47
C VAL A 92 -15.83 16.68 21.67
N GLN A 93 -16.60 16.72 20.58
CA GLN A 93 -18.05 16.50 20.61
C GLN A 93 -18.41 15.07 20.97
N HIS A 94 -17.68 14.09 20.42
CA HIS A 94 -17.86 12.69 20.77
C HIS A 94 -17.65 12.45 22.28
N PHE A 95 -16.53 12.94 22.84
CA PHE A 95 -16.25 12.84 24.29
C PHE A 95 -17.23 13.64 25.17
N GLY A 96 -17.85 14.68 24.63
CA GLY A 96 -18.83 15.51 25.32
C GLY A 96 -20.27 15.02 25.20
N SER A 97 -20.51 13.91 24.49
CA SER A 97 -21.84 13.36 24.22
C SER A 97 -22.08 12.07 25.01
N ASP A 98 -23.35 11.70 25.23
CA ASP A 98 -23.73 10.44 25.89
C ASP A 98 -23.40 9.18 25.04
N TYR A 99 -22.87 9.36 23.82
CA TYR A 99 -22.49 8.30 22.88
C TYR A 99 -21.13 7.66 23.19
N LEU A 100 -20.76 7.53 24.47
CA LEU A 100 -19.51 6.89 24.95
C LEU A 100 -19.39 5.39 24.64
N GLN A 101 -20.39 4.80 23.96
CA GLN A 101 -20.41 3.40 23.55
C GLN A 101 -19.57 3.10 22.30
N LEU A 102 -19.24 4.09 21.46
CA LEU A 102 -18.25 3.86 20.39
C LEU A 102 -16.85 3.75 21.00
N SER A 103 -16.09 2.77 20.54
CA SER A 103 -14.72 2.62 21.00
C SER A 103 -13.85 3.78 20.46
N LEU A 104 -12.90 4.24 21.28
CA LEU A 104 -11.89 5.23 20.85
C LEU A 104 -11.16 4.80 19.57
N PHE A 105 -11.05 3.49 19.36
CA PHE A 105 -10.42 2.88 18.21
C PHE A 105 -11.21 3.09 16.91
N GLU A 106 -12.54 2.94 16.97
CA GLU A 106 -13.43 3.20 15.84
C GLU A 106 -13.38 4.67 15.43
N VAL A 107 -13.50 5.58 16.40
CA VAL A 107 -13.42 7.02 16.16
C VAL A 107 -12.06 7.38 15.56
N ALA A 108 -10.96 6.90 16.13
CA ALA A 108 -9.62 7.14 15.58
C ALA A 108 -9.47 6.64 14.13
N THR A 109 -10.07 5.51 13.78
CA THR A 109 -10.04 4.96 12.42
C THR A 109 -10.80 5.84 11.43
N LEU A 110 -12.01 6.28 11.77
CA LEU A 110 -12.79 7.15 10.89
C LEU A 110 -12.07 8.48 10.61
N LEU A 111 -11.47 9.07 11.64
CA LEU A 111 -10.69 10.30 11.52
C LEU A 111 -9.44 10.10 10.66
N LEU A 112 -8.77 8.95 10.80
CA LEU A 112 -7.61 8.61 10.00
C LEU A 112 -7.98 8.43 8.52
N ILE A 113 -9.04 7.68 8.19
CA ILE A 113 -9.53 7.52 6.82
C ILE A 113 -9.80 8.89 6.21
N ALA A 114 -10.56 9.73 6.93
CA ALA A 114 -10.94 11.04 6.45
C ALA A 114 -9.72 12.01 6.34
N ALA A 115 -8.72 11.89 7.23
CA ALA A 115 -7.46 12.63 7.13
C ALA A 115 -6.62 12.20 5.91
N LEU A 116 -6.54 10.90 5.62
CA LEU A 116 -5.83 10.37 4.45
C LEU A 116 -6.51 10.79 3.13
N PHE A 117 -7.84 10.73 3.06
CA PHE A 117 -8.60 11.28 1.93
C PHE A 117 -8.35 12.77 1.73
N SER A 118 -8.33 13.54 2.83
CA SER A 118 -8.01 14.97 2.76
C SER A 118 -6.60 15.24 2.25
N LEU A 119 -5.61 14.46 2.73
CA LEU A 119 -4.23 14.56 2.25
C LEU A 119 -4.14 14.30 0.74
N GLU A 120 -4.81 13.27 0.23
CA GLU A 120 -4.75 12.93 -1.19
C GLU A 120 -5.47 13.94 -2.07
N TYR A 121 -6.61 14.48 -1.61
CA TYR A 121 -7.29 15.56 -2.32
C TYR A 121 -6.45 16.85 -2.33
N ALA A 122 -5.76 17.18 -1.24
CA ALA A 122 -4.83 18.31 -1.18
C ALA A 122 -3.65 18.15 -2.17
N VAL A 123 -3.11 16.94 -2.31
CA VAL A 123 -2.05 16.64 -3.29
C VAL A 123 -2.56 16.79 -4.73
N LEU A 124 -3.79 16.34 -5.01
CA LEU A 124 -4.43 16.51 -6.32
C LEU A 124 -4.62 17.99 -6.67
N GLN A 125 -4.98 18.83 -5.69
CA GLN A 125 -5.09 20.28 -5.86
C GLN A 125 -3.75 20.98 -6.05
N GLU A 126 -2.71 20.58 -5.31
CA GLU A 126 -1.35 21.12 -5.50
C GLU A 126 -0.88 20.90 -6.95
N GLY A 127 -1.17 19.73 -7.54
CA GLY A 127 -0.87 19.41 -8.93
C GLY A 127 -1.59 20.31 -9.94
N ARG A 128 -2.83 20.71 -9.67
CA ARG A 128 -3.60 21.62 -10.55
C ARG A 128 -3.13 23.08 -10.46
N CYS A 129 -2.74 23.57 -9.28
CA CYS A 129 -2.30 24.96 -9.09
C CYS A 129 -0.92 25.27 -9.70
N LYS A 130 -0.07 24.26 -9.91
CA LYS A 130 1.27 24.42 -10.50
C LYS A 130 1.30 24.42 -12.04
N LEU A 131 0.16 24.34 -12.72
CA LEU A 131 0.10 24.40 -14.19
C LEU A 131 0.70 25.68 -14.81
N ALA A 132 1.06 26.68 -14.00
CA ALA A 132 1.67 27.92 -14.46
C ALA A 132 3.20 28.03 -14.27
N ALA A 133 3.87 27.07 -13.60
CA ALA A 133 5.31 27.18 -13.34
C ALA A 133 6.05 25.82 -13.35
N ALA A 134 6.64 25.52 -14.51
CA ALA A 134 7.71 24.56 -14.78
C ALA A 134 7.43 23.05 -14.60
N SER A 135 7.90 22.30 -15.60
CA SER A 135 7.98 20.85 -15.83
C SER A 135 8.53 19.97 -14.68
N ALA A 136 8.85 20.52 -13.52
CA ALA A 136 9.71 19.90 -12.52
C ALA A 136 9.07 18.80 -11.64
N GLU A 137 7.75 18.54 -11.70
CA GLU A 137 7.10 17.54 -10.83
C GLU A 137 5.98 16.72 -11.54
N LEU A 138 6.16 16.38 -12.82
CA LEU A 138 5.16 15.63 -13.61
C LEU A 138 4.82 14.26 -12.98
N PHE A 139 5.81 13.59 -12.37
CA PHE A 139 5.64 12.29 -11.70
C PHE A 139 4.57 12.29 -10.58
N LYS A 140 4.23 13.45 -10.01
CA LYS A 140 3.21 13.57 -8.96
C LYS A 140 1.81 13.25 -9.44
N LYS A 141 1.54 13.34 -10.75
CA LYS A 141 0.22 13.04 -11.34
C LYS A 141 -0.19 11.58 -11.17
N MET A 142 0.77 10.66 -11.01
CA MET A 142 0.48 9.23 -10.83
C MET A 142 -0.01 8.90 -9.41
N ARG A 143 0.28 9.75 -8.41
CA ARG A 143 -0.06 9.45 -7.02
C ARG A 143 -1.58 9.31 -6.78
N PRO A 144 -2.45 10.24 -7.24
CA PRO A 144 -3.88 10.05 -7.07
C PRO A 144 -4.42 8.84 -7.84
N ALA A 145 -3.87 8.53 -9.02
CA ALA A 145 -4.29 7.36 -9.78
C ALA A 145 -3.99 6.05 -9.02
N ILE A 146 -2.77 5.91 -8.48
CA ILE A 146 -2.42 4.72 -7.71
C ILE A 146 -3.19 4.65 -6.38
N PHE A 147 -3.49 5.79 -5.76
CA PHE A 147 -4.32 5.83 -4.55
C PHE A 147 -5.72 5.28 -4.81
N ILE A 148 -6.44 5.82 -5.82
CA ILE A 148 -7.81 5.38 -6.15
C ILE A 148 -7.81 3.91 -6.59
N PHE A 149 -6.80 3.50 -7.35
CA PHE A 149 -6.64 2.12 -7.79
C PHE A 149 -6.49 1.15 -6.62
N LEU A 150 -5.58 1.42 -5.68
CA LEU A 150 -5.40 0.56 -4.50
C LEU A 150 -6.56 0.64 -3.53
N PHE A 151 -7.19 1.81 -3.40
CA PHE A 151 -8.43 1.93 -2.65
C PHE A 151 -9.48 0.95 -3.17
N GLY A 152 -9.72 0.93 -4.49
CA GLY A 152 -10.68 0.01 -5.11
C GLY A 152 -10.34 -1.47 -4.98
N ILE A 153 -9.07 -1.87 -5.08
CA ILE A 153 -8.64 -3.26 -4.89
C ILE A 153 -8.81 -3.66 -3.41
N ASP A 154 -8.26 -2.85 -2.52
CA ASP A 154 -8.14 -3.21 -1.11
C ASP A 154 -9.45 -3.03 -0.33
N LEU A 155 -10.49 -2.43 -0.95
CA LEU A 155 -11.88 -2.53 -0.50
C LEU A 155 -12.28 -3.97 -0.15
N SER A 156 -11.72 -4.97 -0.83
CA SER A 156 -12.06 -6.37 -0.57
C SER A 156 -11.06 -7.13 0.30
N MET A 157 -9.86 -6.59 0.52
CA MET A 157 -8.70 -7.36 0.99
C MET A 157 -8.93 -8.02 2.36
N ALA A 158 -9.59 -7.32 3.27
CA ALA A 158 -9.78 -7.75 4.66
C ALA A 158 -10.73 -8.95 4.81
N PHE A 159 -11.62 -9.18 3.85
CA PHE A 159 -12.67 -10.21 3.95
C PHE A 159 -12.66 -11.21 2.79
N ILE A 160 -11.63 -11.21 1.93
CA ILE A 160 -11.49 -12.26 0.89
C ILE A 160 -11.60 -13.68 1.47
N PRO A 161 -10.90 -14.01 2.58
CA PRO A 161 -11.05 -15.32 3.21
C PRO A 161 -12.49 -15.59 3.67
N LEU A 162 -13.10 -14.61 4.32
CA LEU A 162 -14.44 -14.72 4.90
C LEU A 162 -15.52 -14.90 3.82
N HIS A 163 -15.38 -14.20 2.70
CA HIS A 163 -16.27 -14.35 1.56
C HIS A 163 -16.10 -15.72 0.89
N MET A 164 -14.86 -16.21 0.76
CA MET A 164 -14.58 -17.53 0.22
C MET A 164 -15.19 -18.65 1.06
N GLU A 165 -15.17 -18.51 2.39
CA GLU A 165 -15.77 -19.46 3.32
C GLU A 165 -17.30 -19.54 3.16
N ALA A 166 -17.95 -18.43 2.79
CA ALA A 166 -19.39 -18.36 2.57
C ALA A 166 -19.88 -18.92 1.22
N LEU A 167 -18.98 -19.15 0.25
CA LEU A 167 -19.34 -19.62 -1.08
C LEU A 167 -19.52 -21.14 -1.14
N PRO A 168 -20.37 -21.67 -2.06
CA PRO A 168 -20.47 -23.10 -2.31
C PRO A 168 -19.12 -23.71 -2.66
N GLN A 169 -18.70 -24.71 -1.87
CA GLN A 169 -17.42 -25.39 -2.06
C GLN A 169 -17.56 -26.53 -3.07
N ALA A 170 -16.83 -26.44 -4.18
CA ALA A 170 -16.89 -27.41 -5.28
C ALA A 170 -15.78 -28.48 -5.23
N PHE A 171 -14.76 -28.32 -4.39
CA PHE A 171 -13.61 -29.22 -4.35
C PHE A 171 -13.81 -30.36 -3.35
N ALA A 172 -14.09 -31.56 -3.85
CA ALA A 172 -13.98 -32.78 -3.05
C ALA A 172 -12.50 -33.12 -2.79
N GLY A 173 -12.05 -33.08 -1.53
CA GLY A 173 -10.72 -33.57 -1.10
C GLY A 173 -9.65 -32.50 -0.79
N ILE A 174 -9.95 -31.21 -0.90
CA ILE A 174 -9.06 -30.12 -0.45
C ILE A 174 -9.45 -29.72 0.98
N SER A 175 -8.49 -29.42 1.87
CA SER A 175 -8.81 -28.96 3.22
C SER A 175 -9.54 -27.60 3.19
N PRO A 176 -10.57 -27.39 4.04
CA PRO A 176 -11.30 -26.13 4.08
C PRO A 176 -10.39 -24.92 4.29
N GLU A 177 -9.36 -25.06 5.13
CA GLU A 177 -8.38 -24.00 5.41
C GLU A 177 -7.63 -23.61 4.14
N LEU A 178 -7.19 -24.59 3.35
CA LEU A 178 -6.47 -24.33 2.11
C LEU A 178 -7.38 -23.64 1.09
N LEU A 179 -8.63 -24.09 0.98
CA LEU A 179 -9.61 -23.54 0.06
C LEU A 179 -9.89 -22.05 0.32
N ILE A 180 -9.98 -21.64 1.60
CA ILE A 180 -10.15 -20.24 2.02
C ILE A 180 -8.96 -19.36 1.61
N GLY A 181 -7.73 -19.92 1.59
CA GLY A 181 -6.50 -19.18 1.26
C GLY A 181 -6.15 -19.14 -0.23
N LEU A 182 -6.76 -20.00 -1.05
CA LEU A 182 -6.47 -20.11 -2.48
C LEU A 182 -6.71 -18.81 -3.28
N PRO A 183 -7.82 -18.06 -3.10
CA PRO A 183 -8.08 -16.88 -3.91
C PRO A 183 -6.95 -15.83 -3.80
N ILE A 184 -6.45 -15.58 -2.58
CA ILE A 184 -5.32 -14.67 -2.32
C ILE A 184 -4.02 -15.22 -2.94
N SER A 185 -3.80 -16.53 -2.84
CA SER A 185 -2.61 -17.18 -3.38
C SER A 185 -2.56 -17.07 -4.90
N VAL A 186 -3.68 -17.38 -5.58
CA VAL A 186 -3.81 -17.29 -7.04
C VAL A 186 -3.68 -15.85 -7.53
N GLU A 187 -4.26 -14.90 -6.80
CA GLU A 187 -4.08 -13.47 -7.09
C GLU A 187 -2.61 -13.08 -7.12
N PHE A 188 -1.84 -13.37 -6.06
CA PHE A 188 -0.43 -12.98 -6.00
C PHE A 188 0.48 -13.78 -6.94
N LEU A 189 0.11 -15.02 -7.28
CA LEU A 189 0.75 -15.77 -8.38
C LEU A 189 0.59 -15.01 -9.70
N CYS A 190 -0.64 -14.63 -10.03
CA CYS A 190 -0.96 -13.87 -11.24
C CYS A 190 -0.28 -12.49 -11.23
N VAL A 191 -0.22 -11.79 -10.09
CA VAL A 191 0.57 -10.54 -9.93
C VAL A 191 2.03 -10.78 -10.27
N GLY A 192 2.64 -11.85 -9.76
CA GLY A 192 4.03 -12.22 -10.03
C GLY A 192 4.31 -12.44 -11.52
N ILE A 193 3.45 -13.20 -12.20
CA ILE A 193 3.51 -13.47 -13.65
C ILE A 193 3.36 -12.15 -14.43
N ALA A 194 2.36 -11.34 -14.08
CA ALA A 194 2.10 -10.07 -14.73
C ALA A 194 3.26 -9.08 -14.59
N ILE A 195 3.95 -9.03 -13.44
CA ILE A 195 5.13 -8.17 -13.26
C ILE A 195 6.26 -8.60 -14.22
N LEU A 196 6.49 -9.90 -14.40
CA LEU A 196 7.51 -10.40 -15.32
C LEU A 196 7.20 -10.01 -16.77
N TRP A 197 5.95 -10.19 -17.21
CA TRP A 197 5.50 -9.78 -18.54
C TRP A 197 5.51 -8.26 -18.73
N CYS A 198 5.05 -7.51 -17.73
CA CYS A 198 5.03 -6.06 -17.76
C CYS A 198 6.43 -5.48 -17.91
N GLY A 199 7.45 -6.07 -17.29
CA GLY A 199 8.84 -5.63 -17.44
C GLY A 199 9.29 -5.59 -18.91
N VAL A 200 9.06 -6.69 -19.65
CA VAL A 200 9.39 -6.77 -21.08
C VAL A 200 8.51 -5.84 -21.92
N TRP A 201 7.23 -5.70 -21.55
CA TRP A 201 6.28 -4.85 -22.26
C TRP A 201 6.62 -3.36 -22.10
N LEU A 202 7.05 -2.94 -20.91
CA LEU A 202 7.49 -1.58 -20.61
C LEU A 202 8.69 -1.16 -21.46
N ASP A 203 9.65 -2.06 -21.64
CA ASP A 203 10.85 -1.81 -22.44
C ASP A 203 10.50 -1.57 -23.93
N ARG A 204 9.46 -2.24 -24.45
CA ARG A 204 9.08 -2.16 -25.88
C ARG A 204 8.07 -1.06 -26.19
N CYS A 205 7.03 -0.94 -25.38
CA CYS A 205 5.85 -0.11 -25.70
C CYS A 205 5.63 1.06 -24.73
N GLY A 206 6.50 1.19 -23.72
CA GLY A 206 6.34 2.19 -22.66
C GLY A 206 5.26 1.82 -21.65
N TRP A 207 4.92 2.78 -20.78
CA TRP A 207 4.09 2.54 -19.59
C TRP A 207 2.58 2.61 -19.82
N GLN A 208 2.12 3.35 -20.83
CA GLN A 208 0.69 3.64 -21.01
C GLN A 208 -0.13 2.37 -21.29
N GLN A 209 0.30 1.55 -22.26
CA GLN A 209 -0.42 0.32 -22.64
C GLN A 209 -0.56 -0.67 -21.47
N PRO A 210 0.51 -1.12 -20.80
CA PRO A 210 0.38 -2.05 -19.68
C PRO A 210 -0.41 -1.44 -18.51
N PHE A 211 -0.33 -0.12 -18.30
CA PHE A 211 -1.11 0.55 -17.26
C PHE A 211 -2.62 0.44 -17.48
N TYR A 212 -3.12 0.82 -18.68
CA TYR A 212 -4.54 0.79 -18.97
C TYR A 212 -5.09 -0.63 -19.15
N VAL A 213 -4.33 -1.53 -19.76
CA VAL A 213 -4.72 -2.95 -19.85
C VAL A 213 -4.84 -3.55 -18.45
N GLY A 214 -3.88 -3.24 -17.56
CA GLY A 214 -3.94 -3.66 -16.18
C GLY A 214 -5.17 -3.13 -15.43
N LEU A 215 -5.53 -1.85 -15.62
CA LEU A 215 -6.71 -1.25 -14.99
C LEU A 215 -8.00 -1.96 -15.43
N VAL A 216 -8.14 -2.22 -16.72
CA VAL A 216 -9.31 -2.90 -17.28
C VAL A 216 -9.38 -4.34 -16.77
N LEU A 217 -8.28 -5.09 -16.78
CA LEU A 217 -8.24 -6.45 -16.24
C LEU A 217 -8.58 -6.50 -14.75
N THR A 218 -8.05 -5.55 -13.96
CA THR A 218 -8.36 -5.46 -12.53
C THR A 218 -9.85 -5.15 -12.30
N GLY A 219 -10.41 -4.20 -13.06
CA GLY A 219 -11.83 -3.83 -13.00
C GLY A 219 -12.75 -4.98 -13.38
N ILE A 220 -12.42 -5.73 -14.44
CA ILE A 220 -13.14 -6.93 -14.86
C ILE A 220 -13.01 -8.04 -13.81
N GLY A 221 -11.82 -8.29 -13.27
CA GLY A 221 -11.62 -9.30 -12.22
C GLY A 221 -12.41 -8.98 -10.94
N SER A 222 -12.50 -7.69 -10.57
CA SER A 222 -13.34 -7.25 -9.45
C SER A 222 -14.83 -7.43 -9.74
N LEU A 223 -15.28 -7.06 -10.95
CA LEU A 223 -16.68 -7.25 -11.36
C LEU A 223 -17.06 -8.74 -11.40
N TYR A 224 -16.16 -9.57 -11.90
CA TYR A 224 -16.33 -11.01 -11.93
C TYR A 224 -16.36 -11.62 -10.53
N SER A 225 -15.59 -11.06 -9.58
CA SER A 225 -15.64 -11.48 -8.17
C SER A 225 -17.01 -11.24 -7.54
N TRP A 226 -17.72 -10.17 -7.92
CA TRP A 226 -19.10 -9.94 -7.49
C TRP A 226 -20.09 -10.97 -8.08
N LEU A 227 -19.88 -11.35 -9.34
CA LEU A 227 -20.75 -12.27 -10.07
C LEU A 227 -20.44 -13.75 -9.82
N ALA A 228 -19.38 -14.06 -9.06
CA ALA A 228 -18.90 -15.42 -8.86
C ALA A 228 -19.91 -16.25 -8.03
N PRO A 229 -20.52 -17.30 -8.61
CA PRO A 229 -21.52 -18.11 -7.92
C PRO A 229 -20.92 -19.19 -7.00
N ASP A 230 -19.65 -19.56 -7.23
CA ASP A 230 -18.98 -20.65 -6.53
C ASP A 230 -17.49 -20.35 -6.28
N ALA A 231 -16.88 -21.17 -5.43
CA ALA A 231 -15.48 -21.08 -5.05
C ALA A 231 -14.50 -21.05 -6.24
N VAL A 232 -14.74 -21.83 -7.30
CA VAL A 232 -13.83 -21.93 -8.44
C VAL A 232 -13.87 -20.63 -9.25
N GLN A 233 -15.07 -20.15 -9.54
CA GLN A 233 -15.28 -18.89 -10.28
C GLN A 233 -14.67 -17.72 -9.51
N PHE A 234 -14.76 -17.70 -8.18
CA PHE A 234 -14.14 -16.69 -7.34
C PHE A 234 -12.61 -16.76 -7.34
N ILE A 235 -12.01 -17.95 -7.30
CA ILE A 235 -10.56 -18.10 -7.43
C ILE A 235 -10.07 -17.59 -8.80
N LEU A 236 -10.80 -17.93 -9.87
CA LEU A 236 -10.47 -17.49 -11.22
C LEU A 236 -10.60 -15.96 -11.36
N SER A 237 -11.63 -15.36 -10.77
CA SER A 237 -11.80 -13.90 -10.79
C SER A 237 -10.65 -13.17 -10.07
N ARG A 238 -10.16 -13.72 -8.95
CA ARG A 238 -8.97 -13.22 -8.26
C ARG A 238 -7.70 -13.35 -9.09
N GLY A 239 -7.56 -14.41 -9.89
CA GLY A 239 -6.45 -14.55 -10.84
C GLY A 239 -6.45 -13.46 -11.91
N VAL A 240 -7.61 -13.18 -12.51
CA VAL A 240 -7.77 -12.08 -13.50
C VAL A 240 -7.45 -10.73 -12.88
N LEU A 241 -7.95 -10.48 -11.67
CA LEU A 241 -7.65 -9.26 -10.91
C LEU A 241 -6.15 -9.14 -10.63
N GLY A 242 -5.51 -10.23 -10.21
CA GLY A 242 -4.07 -10.28 -9.92
C GLY A 242 -3.20 -9.97 -11.15
N LEU A 243 -3.57 -10.49 -12.32
CA LEU A 243 -2.89 -10.15 -13.58
C LEU A 243 -2.96 -8.64 -13.84
N GLY A 244 -4.15 -8.04 -13.70
CA GLY A 244 -4.33 -6.61 -13.86
C GLY A 244 -3.52 -5.79 -12.85
N TYR A 245 -3.55 -6.20 -11.58
CA TYR A 245 -2.84 -5.54 -10.49
C TYR A 245 -1.33 -5.49 -10.75
N GLY A 246 -0.72 -6.62 -11.14
CA GLY A 246 0.70 -6.67 -11.46
C GLY A 246 1.11 -5.74 -12.61
N LEU A 247 0.31 -5.71 -13.69
CA LEU A 247 0.55 -4.85 -14.85
C LEU A 247 0.49 -3.36 -14.46
N THR A 248 -0.59 -2.92 -13.80
CA THR A 248 -0.80 -1.51 -13.43
C THR A 248 0.25 -1.03 -12.44
N LEU A 249 0.59 -1.84 -11.44
CA LEU A 249 1.56 -1.46 -10.41
C LEU A 249 2.95 -1.23 -11.00
N LEU A 250 3.45 -2.17 -11.82
CA LEU A 250 4.76 -2.03 -12.42
C LEU A 250 4.79 -0.90 -13.46
N ALA A 251 3.72 -0.72 -14.24
CA ALA A 251 3.62 0.38 -15.18
C ALA A 251 3.59 1.75 -14.49
N ALA A 252 2.92 1.88 -13.35
CA ALA A 252 2.91 3.09 -12.55
C ALA A 252 4.31 3.43 -12.00
N GLN A 253 5.07 2.42 -11.57
CA GLN A 253 6.48 2.60 -11.20
C GLN A 253 7.32 3.03 -12.40
N GLY A 254 7.13 2.41 -13.56
CA GLY A 254 7.79 2.77 -14.81
C GLY A 254 7.54 4.22 -15.22
N TYR A 255 6.30 4.72 -15.07
CA TYR A 255 5.97 6.13 -15.30
C TYR A 255 6.79 7.07 -14.43
N VAL A 256 6.84 6.80 -13.12
CA VAL A 256 7.55 7.65 -12.16
C VAL A 256 9.05 7.62 -12.44
N ILE A 257 9.62 6.46 -12.71
CA ILE A 257 11.04 6.31 -13.04
C ILE A 257 11.41 7.07 -14.31
N ARG A 258 10.55 7.05 -15.33
CA ARG A 258 10.79 7.75 -16.61
C ARG A 258 10.67 9.28 -16.47
N HIS A 259 9.90 9.76 -15.50
CA HIS A 259 9.69 11.19 -15.23
C HIS A 259 10.51 11.69 -14.03
N THR A 260 11.58 10.96 -13.67
CA THR A 260 12.52 11.35 -12.61
C THR A 260 13.97 11.17 -13.04
N ASP A 261 14.84 12.00 -12.49
CA ASP A 261 16.30 11.99 -12.65
C ASP A 261 16.98 11.35 -11.43
N SER A 262 18.30 11.13 -11.51
CA SER A 262 19.10 10.53 -10.42
C SER A 262 18.96 11.26 -9.07
N GLY A 263 18.70 12.56 -9.06
CA GLY A 263 18.49 13.35 -7.85
C GLY A 263 17.09 13.31 -7.24
N ASN A 264 16.03 12.96 -8.02
CA ASN A 264 14.64 13.02 -7.56
C ASN A 264 13.88 11.67 -7.67
N LYS A 265 14.48 10.62 -8.26
CA LYS A 265 13.91 9.26 -8.40
C LYS A 265 13.41 8.67 -7.08
N ALA A 266 14.23 8.72 -6.02
CA ALA A 266 13.84 8.24 -4.70
C ALA A 266 12.60 8.98 -4.15
N ARG A 267 12.53 10.29 -4.38
CA ARG A 267 11.39 11.11 -3.97
C ARG A 267 10.14 10.81 -4.78
N GLY A 268 10.27 10.60 -6.09
CA GLY A 268 9.15 10.20 -6.95
C GLY A 268 8.56 8.86 -6.53
N LEU A 269 9.41 7.85 -6.33
CA LEU A 269 8.97 6.55 -5.83
C LEU A 269 8.35 6.65 -4.44
N ALA A 270 8.90 7.47 -3.54
CA ALA A 270 8.30 7.71 -2.23
C ALA A 270 6.89 8.32 -2.35
N HIS A 271 6.65 9.23 -3.30
CA HIS A 271 5.31 9.76 -3.56
C HIS A 271 4.35 8.69 -4.10
N LEU A 272 4.82 7.81 -4.98
CA LEU A 272 4.01 6.70 -5.51
C LEU A 272 3.61 5.74 -4.38
N PHE A 273 4.57 5.30 -3.56
CA PHE A 273 4.31 4.39 -2.45
C PHE A 273 3.45 5.03 -1.35
N ALA A 274 3.59 6.34 -1.10
CA ALA A 274 2.70 7.04 -0.18
C ALA A 274 1.23 6.98 -0.64
N GLY A 275 0.96 7.19 -1.93
CA GLY A 275 -0.39 7.04 -2.49
C GLY A 275 -0.89 5.60 -2.44
N LEU A 276 -0.02 4.64 -2.80
CA LEU A 276 -0.32 3.21 -2.76
C LEU A 276 -0.76 2.77 -1.35
N TYR A 277 0.02 3.08 -0.33
CA TYR A 277 -0.31 2.69 1.05
C TYR A 277 -1.50 3.45 1.60
N SER A 278 -1.61 4.75 1.32
CA SER A 278 -2.79 5.53 1.72
C SER A 278 -4.09 4.93 1.15
N GLY A 279 -4.06 4.52 -0.13
CA GLY A 279 -5.20 3.89 -0.79
C GLY A 279 -5.55 2.55 -0.16
N SER A 280 -4.52 1.73 0.08
CA SER A 280 -4.64 0.43 0.72
C SER A 280 -5.24 0.49 2.13
N ILE A 281 -4.72 1.38 2.97
CA ILE A 281 -5.17 1.63 4.35
C ILE A 281 -6.65 2.01 4.37
N CYS A 282 -7.00 3.03 3.57
CA CYS A 282 -8.38 3.50 3.50
C CYS A 282 -9.30 2.44 2.92
N GLY A 283 -8.85 1.73 1.89
CA GLY A 283 -9.63 0.71 1.19
C GLY A 283 -10.01 -0.44 2.11
N ALA A 284 -9.05 -1.07 2.77
CA ALA A 284 -9.29 -2.21 3.65
C ALA A 284 -10.26 -1.89 4.80
N ALA A 285 -10.08 -0.73 5.45
CA ALA A 285 -10.95 -0.33 6.55
C ALA A 285 -12.36 0.05 6.06
N THR A 286 -12.46 0.83 4.97
CA THR A 286 -13.76 1.24 4.43
C THR A 286 -14.53 0.05 3.88
N GLY A 287 -13.84 -0.85 3.19
CA GLY A 287 -14.40 -2.06 2.62
C GLY A 287 -14.97 -3.02 3.66
N ALA A 288 -14.27 -3.22 4.77
CA ALA A 288 -14.76 -4.04 5.87
C ALA A 288 -16.03 -3.46 6.52
N VAL A 289 -16.09 -2.13 6.70
CA VAL A 289 -17.31 -1.45 7.18
C VAL A 289 -18.47 -1.61 6.20
N LEU A 290 -18.22 -1.45 4.91
CA LEU A 290 -19.23 -1.63 3.87
C LEU A 290 -19.71 -3.08 3.78
N ALA A 291 -18.81 -4.04 3.93
CA ALA A 291 -19.13 -5.46 3.89
C ALA A 291 -20.04 -5.87 5.06
N GLU A 292 -19.80 -5.34 6.26
CA GLU A 292 -20.64 -5.62 7.43
C GLU A 292 -22.08 -5.12 7.23
N GLN A 293 -22.27 -3.98 6.55
CA GLN A 293 -23.59 -3.36 6.36
C GLN A 293 -24.35 -3.87 5.13
N PHE A 294 -23.64 -4.03 4.01
CA PHE A 294 -24.24 -4.31 2.71
C PHE A 294 -23.94 -5.73 2.18
N GLY A 295 -23.15 -6.51 2.92
CA GLY A 295 -22.62 -7.80 2.51
C GLY A 295 -21.39 -7.69 1.60
N TYR A 296 -20.68 -8.81 1.40
CA TYR A 296 -19.42 -8.84 0.65
C TYR A 296 -19.58 -8.51 -0.84
N GLY A 297 -20.63 -9.03 -1.48
CA GLY A 297 -20.84 -8.91 -2.93
C GLY A 297 -20.81 -7.48 -3.46
N PRO A 298 -21.68 -6.57 -2.98
CA PRO A 298 -21.73 -5.17 -3.43
C PRO A 298 -20.41 -4.41 -3.29
N VAL A 299 -19.55 -4.78 -2.32
CA VAL A 299 -18.25 -4.14 -2.13
C VAL A 299 -17.29 -4.44 -3.30
N PHE A 300 -17.35 -5.64 -3.89
CA PHE A 300 -16.58 -5.96 -5.10
C PHE A 300 -17.04 -5.16 -6.33
N LEU A 301 -18.35 -4.91 -6.45
CA LEU A 301 -18.90 -4.06 -7.50
C LEU A 301 -18.44 -2.60 -7.33
N LEU A 302 -18.50 -2.07 -6.11
CA LEU A 302 -17.98 -0.73 -5.79
C LEU A 302 -16.49 -0.62 -6.11
N GLY A 303 -15.68 -1.61 -5.73
CA GLY A 303 -14.26 -1.68 -6.09
C GLY A 303 -14.03 -1.62 -7.60
N SER A 304 -14.83 -2.35 -8.39
CA SER A 304 -14.79 -2.32 -9.86
C SER A 304 -15.11 -0.93 -10.42
N ILE A 305 -16.18 -0.29 -9.95
CA ILE A 305 -16.58 1.07 -10.38
C ILE A 305 -15.45 2.07 -10.08
N ILE A 306 -14.85 1.99 -8.88
CA ILE A 306 -13.73 2.84 -8.47
C ILE A 306 -12.53 2.62 -9.40
N ILE A 307 -12.16 1.38 -9.70
CA ILE A 307 -11.04 1.05 -10.60
C ILE A 307 -11.29 1.58 -12.02
N PHE A 308 -12.50 1.41 -12.55
CA PHE A 308 -12.86 1.96 -13.87
C PHE A 308 -12.84 3.50 -13.89
N SER A 309 -13.14 4.17 -12.77
CA SER A 309 -12.98 5.62 -12.68
C SER A 309 -11.52 6.08 -12.89
N VAL A 310 -10.53 5.24 -12.53
CA VAL A 310 -9.10 5.53 -12.76
C VAL A 310 -8.76 5.52 -14.24
N VAL A 311 -9.44 4.70 -15.05
CA VAL A 311 -9.28 4.71 -16.51
C VAL A 311 -9.68 6.09 -17.06
N ILE A 312 -10.83 6.61 -16.63
CA ILE A 312 -11.31 7.95 -17.00
C ILE A 312 -10.31 9.02 -16.53
N TYR A 313 -9.87 8.94 -15.28
CA TYR A 313 -8.85 9.85 -14.75
C TYR A 313 -7.56 9.84 -15.58
N GLY A 314 -7.08 8.64 -15.96
CA GLY A 314 -5.88 8.48 -16.76
C GLY A 314 -6.01 9.17 -18.12
N PHE A 315 -7.13 8.97 -18.82
CA PHE A 315 -7.36 9.62 -20.12
C PHE A 315 -7.39 11.15 -20.06
N TRP A 316 -7.82 11.74 -18.93
CA TRP A 316 -7.94 13.18 -18.77
C TRP A 316 -6.68 13.84 -18.21
N VAL A 317 -5.98 13.20 -17.28
CA VAL A 317 -4.90 13.82 -16.49
C VAL A 317 -3.52 13.27 -16.84
N LEU A 318 -3.44 11.96 -17.09
CA LEU A 318 -2.19 11.25 -17.38
C LEU A 318 -1.88 11.18 -18.89
N ARG A 319 -2.83 11.58 -19.75
CA ARG A 319 -2.61 11.67 -21.19
C ARG A 319 -1.61 12.80 -21.46
N GLU A 320 -0.40 12.42 -21.83
CA GLU A 320 0.60 13.34 -22.37
C GLU A 320 0.11 13.84 -23.74
N HIS A 321 -0.01 15.16 -23.90
CA HIS A 321 -0.07 15.73 -25.24
C HIS A 321 1.27 15.46 -25.92
N LYS A 322 1.18 15.01 -27.17
CA LYS A 322 2.31 14.73 -28.07
C LYS A 322 2.96 16.05 -28.52
N ASP A 323 3.21 16.98 -27.59
CA ASP A 323 3.89 18.24 -27.88
C ASP A 323 5.40 18.00 -27.81
N GLU A 324 6.01 17.95 -28.99
CA GLU A 324 7.38 18.28 -29.46
C GLU A 324 8.63 17.95 -28.61
N SER A 325 8.51 17.75 -27.30
CA SER A 325 9.54 17.29 -26.36
C SER A 325 10.04 15.85 -26.60
N GLU A 326 9.39 15.11 -27.49
CA GLU A 326 9.84 13.78 -27.95
C GLU A 326 11.21 13.83 -28.67
N ASN A 327 11.63 15.01 -29.16
CA ASN A 327 12.93 15.19 -29.83
C ASN A 327 14.08 15.64 -28.91
N GLU A 328 13.81 16.22 -27.75
CA GLU A 328 14.86 16.61 -26.78
C GLU A 328 15.16 15.49 -25.76
N PHE A 329 14.14 14.76 -25.27
CA PHE A 329 14.34 13.68 -24.29
C PHE A 329 14.80 12.35 -24.89
N LYS A 330 14.70 12.16 -26.21
CA LYS A 330 15.34 11.01 -26.88
C LYS A 330 16.87 11.10 -26.90
N LYS A 331 17.48 12.28 -26.67
CA LYS A 331 18.93 12.47 -26.86
C LYS A 331 19.85 12.18 -25.65
N PRO A 332 19.48 12.29 -24.36
CA PRO A 332 20.41 11.96 -23.27
C PRO A 332 20.45 10.46 -22.95
N GLN A 333 19.34 9.74 -23.13
CA GLN A 333 19.24 8.33 -22.71
C GLN A 333 19.48 7.31 -23.83
N LEU A 334 19.26 7.64 -25.12
CA LEU A 334 19.85 6.81 -26.17
C LEU A 334 21.37 6.87 -26.11
N LYS A 335 21.96 7.98 -25.63
CA LYS A 335 23.39 8.06 -25.34
C LYS A 335 23.78 7.50 -23.98
N ALA A 336 23.00 7.56 -22.91
CA ALA A 336 23.37 6.84 -21.67
C ALA A 336 23.25 5.30 -21.83
N ALA A 337 22.29 4.83 -22.64
CA ALA A 337 22.17 3.43 -23.04
C ALA A 337 23.19 3.03 -24.14
N ALA A 338 23.64 3.96 -24.99
CA ALA A 338 24.69 3.69 -26.00
C ALA A 338 26.13 4.03 -25.54
N THR A 339 26.32 4.78 -24.46
CA THR A 339 27.64 5.09 -23.86
C THR A 339 28.06 3.99 -22.87
N TYR A 340 27.12 3.14 -22.45
CA TYR A 340 27.41 1.82 -21.84
C TYR A 340 27.19 0.66 -22.82
N GLY A 341 27.17 0.95 -24.12
CA GLY A 341 26.95 -0.03 -25.19
C GLY A 341 28.22 -0.51 -25.89
N ASN A 342 29.40 -0.33 -25.29
CA ASN A 342 30.63 -0.93 -25.83
C ASN A 342 31.70 -1.08 -24.74
N THR A 343 31.54 -2.10 -23.91
CA THR A 343 32.68 -2.73 -23.21
C THR A 343 32.23 -4.17 -22.97
N ASP A 344 33.04 -5.13 -23.38
CA ASP A 344 32.84 -6.59 -23.30
C ASP A 344 32.20 -7.08 -21.98
N GLN A 345 30.89 -6.90 -21.80
CA GLN A 345 30.15 -7.33 -20.63
C GLN A 345 29.41 -8.61 -21.00
N LYS A 346 29.90 -9.74 -20.47
CA LYS A 346 29.18 -11.02 -20.47
C LYS A 346 27.76 -10.77 -19.95
N ASP A 347 26.75 -11.02 -20.79
CA ASP A 347 25.34 -11.04 -20.39
C ASP A 347 25.18 -12.01 -19.22
N VAL A 348 25.04 -11.47 -18.01
CA VAL A 348 24.77 -12.29 -16.83
C VAL A 348 23.33 -12.80 -16.99
N GLY A 349 23.17 -14.12 -17.15
CA GLY A 349 21.83 -14.72 -17.23
C GLY A 349 21.02 -14.50 -15.95
N VAL A 350 19.70 -14.47 -16.07
CA VAL A 350 18.74 -14.35 -14.93
C VAL A 350 19.08 -15.33 -13.80
N LEU A 351 19.47 -16.56 -14.17
CA LEU A 351 19.86 -17.60 -13.23
C LEU A 351 21.12 -17.24 -12.43
N ALA A 352 22.13 -16.66 -13.08
CA ALA A 352 23.36 -16.24 -12.42
C ALA A 352 23.12 -15.06 -11.45
N PHE A 353 22.16 -14.18 -11.76
CA PHE A 353 21.71 -13.14 -10.84
C PHE A 353 21.03 -13.73 -9.59
N ILE A 354 20.03 -14.60 -9.79
CA ILE A 354 19.28 -15.22 -8.68
C ILE A 354 20.18 -16.11 -7.82
N CYS A 355 21.11 -16.86 -8.41
CA CYS A 355 22.02 -17.75 -7.70
C CYS A 355 23.18 -17.02 -7.01
N ASN A 356 23.33 -15.70 -7.15
CA ASN A 356 24.35 -14.98 -6.39
C ASN A 356 24.07 -15.10 -4.90
N LYS A 357 25.06 -15.55 -4.12
CA LYS A 357 24.93 -15.82 -2.67
C LYS A 357 24.22 -14.70 -1.89
N LYS A 358 24.54 -13.43 -2.17
CA LYS A 358 23.97 -12.27 -1.45
C LYS A 358 22.56 -11.94 -1.91
N VAL A 359 22.29 -12.04 -3.21
CA VAL A 359 20.94 -11.85 -3.79
C VAL A 359 20.03 -12.97 -3.33
N LEU A 360 20.46 -14.22 -3.47
CA LEU A 360 19.74 -15.40 -3.01
C LEU A 360 19.41 -15.31 -1.52
N ALA A 361 20.38 -14.91 -0.68
CA ALA A 361 20.15 -14.75 0.74
C ALA A 361 19.10 -13.67 1.03
N ALA A 362 19.18 -12.51 0.38
CA ALA A 362 18.19 -11.44 0.53
C ALA A 362 16.78 -11.88 0.06
N THR A 363 16.70 -12.64 -1.02
CA THR A 363 15.44 -13.14 -1.56
C THR A 363 14.82 -14.22 -0.68
N LEU A 364 15.53 -15.32 -0.43
CA LEU A 364 14.98 -16.50 0.26
C LEU A 364 14.86 -16.34 1.78
N PHE A 365 15.81 -15.67 2.43
CA PHE A 365 15.89 -15.64 3.89
C PHE A 365 15.47 -14.32 4.51
N SER A 366 15.10 -13.33 3.69
CA SER A 366 14.57 -12.06 4.19
C SER A 366 13.31 -11.63 3.46
N SER A 367 13.32 -11.59 2.12
CA SER A 367 12.17 -11.06 1.35
C SER A 367 10.99 -12.02 1.35
N MET A 368 11.23 -13.31 1.10
CA MET A 368 10.17 -14.32 1.09
C MET A 368 9.50 -14.52 2.46
N PRO A 369 10.23 -14.70 3.58
CA PRO A 369 9.58 -14.83 4.90
C PRO A 369 8.79 -13.58 5.28
N ALA A 370 9.30 -12.38 5.00
CA ALA A 370 8.56 -11.14 5.23
C ALA A 370 7.30 -11.06 4.34
N ALA A 371 7.38 -11.49 3.08
CA ALA A 371 6.24 -11.53 2.17
C ALA A 371 5.18 -12.57 2.58
N ILE A 372 5.61 -13.75 3.01
CA ILE A 372 4.76 -14.82 3.57
C ILE A 372 4.06 -14.29 4.82
N ALA A 373 4.78 -13.62 5.72
CA ALA A 373 4.21 -12.98 6.90
C ALA A 373 3.16 -11.92 6.52
N VAL A 374 3.50 -10.99 5.63
CA VAL A 374 2.57 -9.90 5.27
C VAL A 374 1.32 -10.39 4.56
N VAL A 375 1.34 -11.47 3.77
CA VAL A 375 0.12 -11.93 3.08
C VAL A 375 -0.54 -13.10 3.78
N GLY A 376 0.23 -14.10 4.20
CA GLY A 376 -0.29 -15.26 4.92
C GLY A 376 -0.81 -14.91 6.31
N PHE A 377 -0.07 -14.12 7.09
CA PHE A 377 -0.56 -13.71 8.41
C PHE A 377 -1.60 -12.59 8.30
N LEU A 378 -1.24 -11.45 7.72
CA LEU A 378 -2.11 -10.27 7.75
C LEU A 378 -3.42 -10.44 6.95
N ASN A 379 -3.37 -11.03 5.75
CA ASN A 379 -4.51 -11.05 4.83
C ASN A 379 -5.29 -12.37 4.84
N TYR A 380 -4.75 -13.43 5.47
CA TYR A 380 -5.41 -14.73 5.55
C TYR A 380 -5.65 -15.17 7.01
N PHE A 381 -4.58 -15.35 7.79
CA PHE A 381 -4.70 -15.84 9.17
C PHE A 381 -5.47 -14.87 10.07
N SER A 382 -5.10 -13.59 10.06
CA SER A 382 -5.67 -12.58 10.96
C SER A 382 -7.18 -12.38 10.78
N PRO A 383 -7.73 -12.24 9.55
CA PRO A 383 -9.18 -12.18 9.36
C PRO A 383 -9.90 -13.44 9.87
N VAL A 384 -9.38 -14.62 9.54
CA VAL A 384 -10.00 -15.90 9.92
C VAL A 384 -9.97 -16.10 11.43
N TYR A 385 -8.85 -15.79 12.10
CA TYR A 385 -8.74 -15.89 13.56
C TYR A 385 -9.71 -14.93 14.25
N LEU A 386 -9.73 -13.65 13.84
CA LEU A 386 -10.58 -12.65 14.47
C LEU A 386 -12.06 -12.95 14.26
N ASN A 387 -12.45 -13.39 13.07
CA ASN A 387 -13.84 -13.77 12.78
C ASN A 387 -14.27 -14.99 13.62
N ARG A 388 -13.42 -16.02 13.74
CA ARG A 388 -13.66 -17.17 14.63
C ARG A 388 -13.70 -16.80 16.11
N ALA A 389 -12.97 -15.75 16.51
CA ALA A 389 -13.05 -15.17 17.85
C ALA A 389 -14.32 -14.33 18.09
N GLY A 390 -15.23 -14.24 17.10
CA GLY A 390 -16.49 -13.50 17.19
C GLY A 390 -16.35 -11.99 16.98
N VAL A 391 -15.21 -11.51 16.46
CA VAL A 391 -15.00 -10.09 16.15
C VAL A 391 -15.73 -9.75 14.83
N GLY A 392 -16.53 -8.69 14.85
CA GLY A 392 -17.25 -8.22 13.65
C GLY A 392 -16.34 -7.69 12.55
N ASP A 393 -16.76 -7.85 11.28
CA ASP A 393 -15.95 -7.60 10.08
C ASP A 393 -15.29 -6.21 10.03
N ALA A 394 -16.00 -5.14 10.42
CA ALA A 394 -15.42 -3.79 10.44
C ALA A 394 -14.28 -3.68 11.45
N ALA A 395 -14.39 -4.32 12.62
CA ALA A 395 -13.31 -4.31 13.61
C ALA A 395 -12.10 -5.10 13.11
N ILE A 396 -12.31 -6.20 12.36
CA ILE A 396 -11.25 -6.92 11.65
C ILE A 396 -10.52 -5.96 10.71
N GLY A 397 -11.25 -5.28 9.81
CA GLY A 397 -10.66 -4.33 8.87
C GLY A 397 -9.88 -3.20 9.55
N GLN A 398 -10.38 -2.67 10.67
CA GLN A 398 -9.70 -1.64 11.46
C GLN A 398 -8.40 -2.15 12.10
N ILE A 399 -8.39 -3.37 12.63
CA ILE A 399 -7.20 -4.00 13.19
C ILE A 399 -6.14 -4.21 12.10
N LEU A 400 -6.54 -4.72 10.92
CA LEU A 400 -5.63 -4.92 9.79
C LEU A 400 -5.06 -3.60 9.26
N MET A 401 -5.89 -2.54 9.25
CA MET A 401 -5.49 -1.20 8.82
C MET A 401 -4.27 -0.67 9.60
N LEU A 402 -4.12 -1.03 10.88
CA LEU A 402 -2.98 -0.61 11.72
C LEU A 402 -1.61 -0.91 11.10
N PHE A 403 -1.50 -2.01 10.36
CA PHE A 403 -0.31 -2.33 9.60
C PHE A 403 0.08 -1.16 8.68
N GLY A 404 -0.85 -0.73 7.84
CA GLY A 404 -0.60 0.34 6.89
C GLY A 404 -0.42 1.70 7.58
N VAL A 405 -1.10 1.95 8.70
CA VAL A 405 -0.89 3.17 9.51
C VAL A 405 0.54 3.30 9.97
N ILE A 406 1.13 2.21 10.46
CA ILE A 406 2.55 2.19 10.83
C ILE A 406 3.43 2.46 9.62
N LEU A 407 3.14 1.85 8.46
CA LEU A 407 3.89 2.13 7.25
C LEU A 407 3.81 3.60 6.84
N ALA A 408 2.63 4.22 6.94
CA ALA A 408 2.44 5.61 6.57
C ALA A 408 3.14 6.58 7.52
N LEU A 409 3.02 6.37 8.85
CA LEU A 409 3.54 7.27 9.87
C LEU A 409 5.02 7.03 10.17
N LEU A 410 5.41 5.76 10.37
CA LEU A 410 6.74 5.37 10.80
C LEU A 410 7.64 4.94 9.64
N GLY A 411 7.09 4.65 8.46
CA GLY A 411 7.89 4.32 7.26
C GLY A 411 8.90 5.41 6.87
N PRO A 412 8.51 6.69 6.74
CA PRO A 412 9.46 7.76 6.40
C PRO A 412 10.62 7.96 7.42
N PRO A 413 10.38 8.06 8.75
CA PRO A 413 11.49 8.19 9.70
C PRO A 413 12.36 6.94 9.78
N ILE A 414 11.76 5.73 9.78
CA ILE A 414 12.50 4.47 9.81
C ILE A 414 13.32 4.29 8.52
N GLY A 415 12.77 4.66 7.37
CA GLY A 415 13.47 4.64 6.08
C GLY A 415 14.68 5.56 6.08
N ARG A 416 14.57 6.78 6.62
CA ARG A 416 15.73 7.68 6.78
C ARG A 416 16.79 7.12 7.71
N PHE A 417 16.38 6.44 8.78
CA PHE A 417 17.30 5.75 9.68
C PHE A 417 18.05 4.63 8.94
N ALA A 418 17.34 3.77 8.21
CA ALA A 418 17.92 2.73 7.37
C ALA A 418 18.82 3.29 6.24
N ASP A 419 18.49 4.48 5.74
CA ASP A 419 19.28 5.18 4.73
C ASP A 419 20.62 5.68 5.28
N ARG A 420 20.66 6.14 6.54
CA ARG A 420 21.87 6.58 7.23
C ARG A 420 22.82 5.45 7.63
N CYS A 421 22.31 4.23 7.79
CA CYS A 421 23.17 3.08 8.07
C CYS A 421 24.14 2.82 6.90
N SER A 422 25.43 2.81 7.21
CA SER A 422 26.52 2.51 6.27
C SER A 422 26.36 1.10 5.67
N SER A 423 25.99 0.14 6.52
CA SER A 423 25.63 -1.22 6.14
C SER A 423 24.11 -1.37 6.02
N LYS A 424 23.60 -1.57 4.81
CA LYS A 424 22.17 -1.84 4.53
C LYS A 424 21.69 -3.18 5.11
N ARG A 425 22.63 -4.02 5.57
CA ARG A 425 22.35 -5.33 6.18
C ARG A 425 21.79 -5.20 7.59
N LEU A 426 22.28 -4.26 8.40
CA LEU A 426 21.88 -4.15 9.81
C LEU A 426 20.37 -3.86 9.98
N PRO A 427 19.77 -2.90 9.25
CA PRO A 427 18.33 -2.69 9.29
C PRO A 427 17.51 -3.91 8.87
N ILE A 428 17.99 -4.70 7.90
CA ILE A 428 17.31 -5.94 7.47
C ILE A 428 17.28 -6.95 8.61
N ILE A 429 18.41 -7.16 9.31
CA ILE A 429 18.49 -8.10 10.43
C ILE A 429 17.56 -7.65 11.57
N LEU A 430 17.62 -6.37 11.97
CA LEU A 430 16.77 -5.84 13.02
C LEU A 430 15.29 -5.98 12.66
N GLY A 431 14.92 -5.66 11.42
CA GLY A 431 13.56 -5.82 10.93
C GLY A 431 13.10 -7.27 10.92
N SER A 432 13.92 -8.21 10.44
CA SER A 432 13.56 -9.64 10.42
C SER A 432 13.49 -10.25 11.82
N LEU A 433 14.36 -9.84 12.75
CA LEU A 433 14.25 -10.25 14.17
C LEU A 433 12.97 -9.71 14.81
N LEU A 434 12.63 -8.45 14.56
CA LEU A 434 11.39 -7.85 15.04
C LEU A 434 10.16 -8.58 14.48
N GLY A 435 10.18 -8.90 13.18
CA GLY A 435 9.10 -9.63 12.51
C GLY A 435 8.94 -11.06 13.04
N GLY A 436 10.02 -11.78 13.29
CA GLY A 436 9.96 -13.10 13.93
C GLY A 436 9.46 -13.04 15.36
N SER A 437 9.92 -12.05 16.15
CA SER A 437 9.48 -11.85 17.54
C SER A 437 7.99 -11.49 17.66
N ALA A 438 7.42 -10.83 16.64
CA ALA A 438 6.00 -10.49 16.59
C ALA A 438 5.10 -11.72 16.69
N PHE A 439 5.55 -12.85 16.12
CA PHE A 439 4.81 -14.10 16.14
C PHE A 439 5.05 -14.93 17.39
N ILE A 440 6.24 -14.83 17.99
CA ILE A 440 6.52 -15.46 19.29
C ILE A 440 5.66 -14.81 20.39
N LEU A 441 5.25 -13.55 20.23
CA LEU A 441 4.38 -12.87 21.19
C LEU A 441 3.03 -13.59 21.39
N PHE A 442 2.57 -14.39 20.43
CA PHE A 442 1.37 -15.23 20.57
C PHE A 442 1.49 -16.32 21.64
N SER A 443 2.70 -16.64 22.12
CA SER A 443 2.86 -17.56 23.24
C SER A 443 2.72 -16.89 24.60
N LEU A 444 2.62 -15.55 24.64
CA LEU A 444 2.62 -14.75 25.87
C LEU A 444 1.27 -14.04 26.10
N VAL A 445 0.54 -13.78 25.02
CA VAL A 445 -0.69 -13.01 25.01
C VAL A 445 -1.66 -13.71 24.07
N ASP A 446 -2.92 -13.82 24.48
CA ASP A 446 -3.96 -14.52 23.72
C ASP A 446 -5.01 -13.55 23.12
N GLY A 447 -5.75 -14.04 22.14
CA GLY A 447 -6.91 -13.36 21.56
C GLY A 447 -6.60 -12.12 20.72
N VAL A 448 -7.53 -11.17 20.72
CA VAL A 448 -7.50 -9.96 19.85
C VAL A 448 -6.26 -9.10 20.12
N MET A 449 -5.79 -9.04 21.37
CA MET A 449 -4.61 -8.27 21.77
C MET A 449 -3.34 -8.82 21.12
N ALA A 450 -3.19 -10.15 21.08
CA ALA A 450 -2.05 -10.83 20.48
C ALA A 450 -1.90 -10.47 18.99
N ILE A 451 -2.99 -10.60 18.23
CA ILE A 451 -3.05 -10.23 16.81
C ILE A 451 -2.72 -8.75 16.63
N THR A 452 -3.32 -7.88 17.42
CA THR A 452 -3.13 -6.44 17.29
C THR A 452 -1.66 -6.08 17.48
N LEU A 453 -1.01 -6.57 18.54
CA LEU A 453 0.41 -6.33 18.79
C LEU A 453 1.30 -6.95 17.71
N ALA A 454 0.99 -8.16 17.24
CA ALA A 454 1.74 -8.79 16.18
C ALA A 454 1.66 -8.02 14.85
N ILE A 455 0.48 -7.51 14.49
CA ILE A 455 0.29 -6.65 13.31
C ILE A 455 1.09 -5.36 13.43
N LEU A 456 1.09 -4.74 14.63
CA LEU A 456 1.88 -3.53 14.88
C LEU A 456 3.39 -3.80 14.72
N LEU A 457 3.89 -4.87 15.33
CA LEU A 457 5.30 -5.25 15.22
C LEU A 457 5.67 -5.67 13.79
N LEU A 458 4.77 -6.34 13.07
CA LEU A 458 4.96 -6.71 11.67
C LEU A 458 5.02 -5.47 10.75
N GLY A 459 4.20 -4.44 11.03
CA GLY A 459 4.27 -3.15 10.33
C GLY A 459 5.63 -2.47 10.50
N LEU A 460 6.14 -2.43 11.75
CA LEU A 460 7.46 -1.89 12.07
C LEU A 460 8.59 -2.67 11.39
N SER A 461 8.51 -4.01 11.44
CA SER A 461 9.43 -4.92 10.76
C SER A 461 9.47 -4.63 9.27
N ASN A 462 8.31 -4.52 8.62
CA ASN A 462 8.21 -4.32 7.19
C ASN A 462 8.80 -2.97 6.74
N CYS A 463 8.66 -1.90 7.53
CA CYS A 463 9.30 -0.60 7.28
C CYS A 463 10.83 -0.71 7.16
N LEU A 464 11.47 -1.45 8.08
CA LEU A 464 12.92 -1.68 8.10
C LEU A 464 13.35 -2.59 6.94
N VAL A 465 12.62 -3.68 6.73
CA VAL A 465 12.97 -4.72 5.77
C VAL A 465 12.83 -4.23 4.33
N LEU A 466 11.67 -3.65 3.96
CA LEU A 466 11.34 -3.31 2.58
C LEU A 466 12.25 -2.25 1.96
N SER A 467 12.54 -1.19 2.73
CA SER A 467 13.40 -0.09 2.32
C SER A 467 14.85 -0.55 2.15
N SER A 468 15.33 -1.36 3.10
CA SER A 468 16.72 -1.81 3.15
C SER A 468 17.04 -2.92 2.17
N GLN A 469 16.09 -3.84 1.91
CA GLN A 469 16.26 -4.93 0.94
C GLN A 469 16.51 -4.42 -0.46
N SER A 470 15.68 -3.46 -0.92
CA SER A 470 15.81 -2.89 -2.26
C SER A 470 17.17 -2.22 -2.44
N ALA A 471 17.60 -1.45 -1.44
CA ALA A 471 18.91 -0.80 -1.44
C ALA A 471 20.08 -1.81 -1.33
N PHE A 472 19.91 -2.91 -0.59
CA PHE A 472 20.93 -3.95 -0.44
C PHE A 472 21.18 -4.71 -1.74
N VAL A 473 20.12 -5.09 -2.47
CA VAL A 473 20.21 -5.79 -3.75
C VAL A 473 20.82 -4.88 -4.82
N LEU A 474 20.39 -3.62 -4.88
CA LEU A 474 20.94 -2.65 -5.85
C LEU A 474 22.44 -2.37 -5.69
N LYS A 475 22.98 -2.52 -4.47
CA LYS A 475 24.43 -2.34 -4.20
C LYS A 475 25.30 -3.53 -4.56
N GLN A 476 24.74 -4.64 -5.05
CA GLN A 476 25.54 -5.81 -5.42
C GLN A 476 26.14 -5.65 -6.83
N ASP A 477 27.40 -6.08 -7.00
CA ASP A 477 28.12 -5.94 -8.28
C ASP A 477 27.38 -6.64 -9.44
N VAL A 478 26.71 -7.76 -9.16
CA VAL A 478 25.91 -8.51 -10.15
C VAL A 478 24.68 -7.73 -10.61
N THR A 479 24.16 -6.83 -9.78
CA THR A 479 23.02 -5.96 -10.13
C THR A 479 23.42 -4.89 -11.16
N HIS A 480 24.64 -4.35 -11.05
CA HIS A 480 25.18 -3.40 -12.03
C HIS A 480 25.39 -4.06 -13.41
N GLN A 481 25.81 -5.33 -13.43
CA GLN A 481 26.04 -6.10 -14.65
C GLN A 481 24.73 -6.59 -15.31
N PHE A 482 23.72 -6.96 -14.51
CA PHE A 482 22.42 -7.44 -15.01
C PHE A 482 21.45 -6.29 -15.37
N GLY A 483 21.72 -5.09 -14.86
CA GLY A 483 20.90 -3.89 -15.00
C GLY A 483 19.92 -3.73 -13.83
N GLU A 484 19.86 -2.53 -13.25
CA GLU A 484 19.08 -2.24 -12.04
C GLU A 484 17.58 -2.54 -12.21
N GLY A 485 16.98 -2.17 -13.35
CA GLY A 485 15.56 -2.37 -13.62
C GLY A 485 15.18 -3.85 -13.72
N LYS A 486 15.96 -4.63 -14.48
CA LYS A 486 15.77 -6.08 -14.63
C LYS A 486 15.97 -6.81 -13.30
N SER A 487 17.03 -6.44 -12.57
CA SER A 487 17.34 -6.98 -11.23
C SER A 487 16.19 -6.75 -10.25
N MET A 488 15.66 -5.53 -10.20
CA MET A 488 14.55 -5.20 -9.31
C MET A 488 13.25 -5.87 -9.73
N GLY A 489 12.99 -6.03 -11.03
CA GLY A 489 11.86 -6.80 -11.54
C GLY A 489 11.90 -8.26 -11.05
N VAL A 490 13.02 -8.94 -11.27
CA VAL A 490 13.24 -10.33 -10.82
C VAL A 490 13.12 -10.44 -9.30
N PHE A 491 13.79 -9.56 -8.54
CA PHE A 491 13.74 -9.55 -7.08
C PHE A 491 12.32 -9.37 -6.55
N ARG A 492 11.55 -8.41 -7.10
CA ARG A 492 10.17 -8.15 -6.69
C ARG A 492 9.22 -9.28 -7.07
N SER A 493 9.41 -9.91 -8.23
CA SER A 493 8.66 -11.10 -8.61
C SER A 493 8.91 -12.26 -7.64
N SER A 494 10.16 -12.45 -7.18
CA SER A 494 10.44 -13.43 -6.14
C SER A 494 9.72 -13.13 -4.82
N SER A 495 9.59 -11.86 -4.42
CA SER A 495 8.77 -11.49 -3.25
C SER A 495 7.30 -11.87 -3.44
N ARG A 496 6.74 -11.76 -4.66
CA ARG A 496 5.34 -12.18 -4.93
C ARG A 496 5.13 -13.68 -4.79
N ILE A 497 6.14 -14.50 -5.06
CA ILE A 497 6.08 -15.94 -4.76
C ILE A 497 5.90 -16.17 -3.25
N GLY A 498 6.61 -15.41 -2.41
CA GLY A 498 6.39 -15.47 -0.96
C GLY A 498 4.96 -15.08 -0.58
N GLN A 499 4.37 -14.07 -1.23
CA GLN A 499 2.98 -13.67 -0.97
C GLN A 499 1.97 -14.73 -1.40
N MET A 500 2.20 -15.38 -2.54
CA MET A 500 1.42 -16.54 -3.00
C MET A 500 1.51 -17.71 -2.01
N LEU A 501 2.71 -18.03 -1.52
CA LEU A 501 2.91 -19.11 -0.57
C LEU A 501 2.33 -18.81 0.82
N GLY A 502 2.14 -17.53 1.15
CA GLY A 502 1.65 -17.06 2.44
C GLY A 502 0.42 -17.81 2.94
N PRO A 503 -0.74 -17.66 2.30
CA PRO A 503 -1.97 -18.32 2.73
C PRO A 503 -1.87 -19.84 2.72
N ILE A 504 -1.15 -20.43 1.75
CA ILE A 504 -0.96 -21.89 1.67
C ILE A 504 -0.17 -22.43 2.86
N ILE A 505 0.95 -21.78 3.21
CA ILE A 505 1.78 -22.17 4.34
C ILE A 505 0.98 -22.05 5.64
N PHE A 506 0.28 -20.92 5.85
CA PHE A 506 -0.55 -20.75 7.04
C PHE A 506 -1.70 -21.76 7.10
N ALA A 507 -2.37 -22.03 5.98
CA ALA A 507 -3.42 -23.05 5.91
C ALA A 507 -2.90 -24.44 6.31
N VAL A 508 -1.76 -24.87 5.75
CA VAL A 508 -1.17 -26.18 6.06
C VAL A 508 -0.76 -26.28 7.53
N ILE A 509 -0.14 -25.23 8.09
CA ILE A 509 0.28 -25.24 9.50
C ILE A 509 -0.96 -25.27 10.43
N ILE A 510 -2.03 -24.52 10.10
CA ILE A 510 -3.30 -24.54 10.85
C ILE A 510 -3.98 -25.91 10.76
N THR A 511 -3.92 -26.60 9.62
CA THR A 511 -4.49 -27.96 9.51
C THR A 511 -3.68 -28.98 10.35
N ALA A 512 -2.37 -28.77 10.52
CA ALA A 512 -1.48 -29.70 11.20
C ALA A 512 -1.33 -29.45 12.72
N THR A 513 -1.62 -28.24 13.19
CA THR A 513 -1.38 -27.80 14.58
C THR A 513 -2.49 -26.87 15.07
N ASP A 514 -2.59 -26.66 16.38
CA ASP A 514 -3.48 -25.63 16.92
C ASP A 514 -3.15 -24.25 16.34
N ILE A 515 -4.18 -23.43 16.15
CA ILE A 515 -4.11 -22.12 15.48
C ILE A 515 -3.03 -21.20 16.10
N GLU A 516 -2.87 -21.22 17.43
CA GLU A 516 -1.89 -20.41 18.14
C GLU A 516 -0.46 -20.96 17.99
N SER A 517 -0.32 -22.29 18.08
CA SER A 517 0.95 -22.98 17.84
C SER A 517 1.45 -22.77 16.41
N ALA A 518 0.54 -22.68 15.43
CA ALA A 518 0.88 -22.42 14.04
C ALA A 518 1.65 -21.11 13.83
N VAL A 519 1.21 -20.05 14.51
CA VAL A 519 1.85 -18.73 14.44
C VAL A 519 3.22 -18.76 15.09
N VAL A 520 3.35 -19.40 16.26
CA VAL A 520 4.63 -19.52 16.97
C VAL A 520 5.65 -20.34 16.16
N VAL A 521 5.23 -21.44 15.54
CA VAL A 521 6.07 -22.24 14.64
C VAL A 521 6.55 -21.39 13.47
N PHE A 522 5.66 -20.64 12.82
CA PHE A 522 6.07 -19.72 11.75
C PHE A 522 7.04 -18.64 12.24
N GLY A 523 6.81 -18.07 13.43
CA GLY A 523 7.72 -17.12 14.08
C GLY A 523 9.12 -17.68 14.27
N SER A 524 9.22 -18.92 14.74
CA SER A 524 10.49 -19.61 14.92
C SER A 524 11.23 -19.82 13.60
N LEU A 525 10.52 -20.26 12.55
CA LEU A 525 11.08 -20.42 11.19
C LEU A 525 11.55 -19.08 10.61
N TYR A 526 10.82 -18.00 10.87
CA TYR A 526 11.20 -16.66 10.43
C TYR A 526 12.48 -16.18 11.16
N LEU A 527 12.61 -16.42 12.47
CA LEU A 527 13.85 -16.12 13.20
C LEU A 527 15.04 -16.94 12.70
N VAL A 528 14.84 -18.23 12.37
CA VAL A 528 15.87 -19.07 11.76
C VAL A 528 16.27 -18.53 10.39
N ALA A 529 15.32 -18.10 9.55
CA ALA A 529 15.63 -17.45 8.28
C ALA A 529 16.44 -16.15 8.49
N ALA A 530 16.09 -15.33 9.47
CA ALA A 530 16.85 -14.13 9.82
C ALA A 530 18.30 -14.45 10.25
N LEU A 531 18.49 -15.55 10.99
CA LEU A 531 19.82 -16.03 11.39
C LEU A 531 20.63 -16.51 10.18
N ILE A 532 20.03 -17.31 9.29
CA ILE A 532 20.67 -17.79 8.05
C ILE A 532 21.06 -16.60 7.17
N PHE A 533 20.17 -15.61 6.99
CA PHE A 533 20.47 -14.37 6.27
C PHE A 533 21.69 -13.68 6.88
N THR A 534 21.73 -13.58 8.21
CA THR A 534 22.85 -12.98 8.93
C THR A 534 24.15 -13.74 8.65
N VAL A 535 24.16 -15.07 8.70
CA VAL A 535 25.38 -15.87 8.45
C VAL A 535 25.82 -15.75 6.99
N MET A 536 24.91 -15.90 6.03
CA MET A 536 25.24 -15.88 4.60
C MET A 536 25.73 -14.52 4.09
N THR A 537 25.29 -13.43 4.72
CA THR A 537 25.67 -12.06 4.37
C THR A 537 26.83 -11.51 5.21
N ARG A 538 27.48 -12.33 6.05
CA ARG A 538 28.77 -11.97 6.64
C ARG A 538 29.78 -11.73 5.51
N THR A 539 30.26 -10.50 5.44
CA THR A 539 31.45 -10.17 4.65
C THR A 539 32.63 -10.80 5.37
N ASP A 540 33.40 -11.65 4.68
CA ASP A 540 34.62 -12.21 5.24
C ASP A 540 35.58 -11.06 5.57
N ILE A 541 36.01 -10.97 6.83
CA ILE A 541 36.92 -9.94 7.36
C ILE A 541 38.24 -9.86 6.55
N LYS A 542 38.59 -10.91 5.80
CA LYS A 542 39.74 -10.94 4.88
C LYS A 542 39.66 -9.93 3.73
N GLN A 543 38.48 -9.49 3.31
CA GLN A 543 38.34 -8.51 2.22
C GLN A 543 38.56 -7.05 2.67
N LEU A 544 38.43 -6.74 3.97
CA LEU A 544 38.70 -5.40 4.49
C LEU A 544 40.19 -5.15 4.66
N THR A 545 40.93 -6.16 5.16
CA THR A 545 42.39 -6.09 5.31
C THR A 545 43.13 -5.98 3.97
N GLN A 546 42.56 -6.50 2.88
CA GLN A 546 43.16 -6.41 1.55
C GLN A 546 42.82 -5.12 0.78
N LYS A 547 41.80 -4.38 1.24
CA LYS A 547 41.39 -3.07 0.68
C LYS A 547 41.97 -1.89 1.45
N GLU A 548 42.47 -2.11 2.65
CA GLU A 548 43.31 -1.16 3.41
C GLU A 548 44.82 -1.35 3.11
N ALA A 549 45.20 -2.46 2.49
CA ALA A 549 46.58 -2.77 2.09
C ALA A 549 46.92 -2.44 0.62
N ASN A 550 45.93 -2.02 -0.18
CA ASN A 550 46.07 -1.48 -1.54
C ASN A 550 45.51 -0.06 -1.55
#